data_AF-A0A0D0BUN9-F1
#
_entry.id   AF-A0A0D0BUN9-F1
#
_cell.length_a   1.000
_cell.length_b   1.000
_cell.length_c   1.000
_cell.angle_alpha   90.00
_cell.angle_beta   90.00
_cell.angle_gamma   90.00
#
_symmetry.space_group_name_H-M   'P 1'
#
loop_
_entity.id
_entity.type
_entity.pdbx_description
1 polymer ?
#
loop_
_entity_poly.entity_id
_entity_poly.type
_entity_poly.pdbx_seq_one_letter_code
_entity_poly.pdbx_strand_id
1 'polypeptide(L)'
;CIECRTSNGVYRCKDCTGGFPHCQKCILCSHRSLPLHSIEKWDGSHFIQVSLHSLGLKYQLGHLPGEYCNHVTPAHTNFHVIHSNGIHEVSIAYCRCIGVPQHYKQLLEVGWWPATGQEPQTAATVNVLQCFHVLNLCGHISPTDFYQSLEEITNGTG
;
A
#
# COMPACT_ATOMS: atom_id res chain seq x y z
N CYS A 1 12.81 -12.81 -14.92
CA CYS A 1 11.69 -12.87 -13.94
C CYS A 1 11.56 -14.31 -13.48
N ILE A 2 11.55 -14.55 -12.17
CA ILE A 2 11.52 -15.90 -11.58
C ILE A 2 10.23 -16.66 -11.92
N GLU A 3 9.10 -15.97 -12.04
CA GLU A 3 7.79 -16.57 -12.35
C GLU A 3 7.60 -16.88 -13.83
N CYS A 4 7.58 -15.86 -14.70
CA CYS A 4 7.22 -16.08 -16.10
C CYS A 4 8.37 -16.61 -16.96
N ARG A 5 9.63 -16.44 -16.54
CA ARG A 5 10.85 -16.78 -17.30
C ARG A 5 10.96 -16.18 -18.72
N THR A 6 10.00 -15.37 -19.16
CA THR A 6 9.94 -14.78 -20.51
C THR A 6 10.54 -13.37 -20.59
N SER A 7 10.56 -12.65 -19.46
CA SER A 7 10.96 -11.23 -19.42
C SER A 7 12.01 -10.98 -18.34
N ASN A 8 12.81 -9.92 -18.52
CA ASN A 8 13.81 -9.51 -17.54
C ASN A 8 13.13 -9.16 -16.21
N GLY A 9 13.66 -9.73 -15.13
CA GLY A 9 13.22 -9.38 -13.79
C GLY A 9 14.05 -8.19 -13.32
N VAL A 10 13.45 -7.02 -13.23
CA VAL A 10 14.13 -5.81 -12.75
C VAL A 10 13.49 -5.26 -11.47
N TYR A 11 12.32 -5.79 -11.07
CA TYR A 11 11.60 -5.34 -9.89
C TYR A 11 11.72 -6.38 -8.79
N ARG A 12 11.98 -5.97 -7.55
CA ARG A 12 11.93 -6.84 -6.38
C ARG A 12 11.10 -6.19 -5.28
N CYS A 13 10.50 -7.01 -4.43
CA CYS A 13 9.78 -6.52 -3.25
C CYS A 13 10.68 -6.66 -2.02
N LYS A 14 10.70 -5.64 -1.17
CA LYS A 14 11.50 -5.62 0.07
C LYS A 14 10.79 -6.34 1.23
N ASP A 15 9.47 -6.34 1.24
CA ASP A 15 8.64 -7.00 2.26
C ASP A 15 8.40 -8.49 1.99
N CYS A 16 8.41 -8.91 0.73
CA CYS A 16 8.23 -10.32 0.39
C CYS A 16 9.50 -11.14 0.67
N THR A 17 9.31 -12.32 1.26
CA THR A 17 10.39 -13.25 1.52
C THR A 17 11.01 -13.76 0.21
N GLY A 18 12.35 -13.77 0.15
CA GLY A 18 13.12 -14.29 -0.98
C GLY A 18 13.68 -13.22 -1.93
N GLY A 19 13.11 -12.00 -1.97
CA GLY A 19 13.71 -10.85 -2.67
C GLY A 19 14.05 -11.06 -4.16
N PHE A 20 13.43 -12.06 -4.81
CA PHE A 20 13.77 -12.43 -6.18
C PHE A 20 13.25 -11.39 -7.18
N PRO A 21 13.96 -11.17 -8.30
CA PRO A 21 13.53 -10.20 -9.29
C PRO A 21 12.40 -10.72 -10.20
N HIS A 22 11.30 -9.98 -10.22
CA HIS A 22 10.13 -10.15 -11.08
C HIS A 22 10.08 -9.09 -12.19
N CYS A 23 9.33 -9.37 -13.25
CA CYS A 23 8.96 -8.34 -14.22
C CYS A 23 7.76 -7.53 -13.72
N GLN A 24 7.48 -6.39 -14.35
CA GLN A 24 6.39 -5.50 -13.95
C GLN A 24 5.03 -6.21 -13.88
N LYS A 25 4.73 -7.11 -14.82
CA LYS A 25 3.46 -7.85 -14.83
C LYS A 25 3.35 -8.82 -13.64
N CYS A 26 4.36 -9.66 -13.46
CA CYS A 26 4.38 -10.64 -12.37
C CYS A 26 4.35 -9.98 -11.00
N ILE A 27 5.09 -8.87 -10.82
CA ILE A 27 5.09 -8.18 -9.52
C ILE A 27 3.72 -7.56 -9.22
N LEU A 28 3.06 -6.95 -10.20
CA LEU A 28 1.70 -6.42 -10.04
C LEU A 28 0.68 -7.53 -9.75
N CYS A 29 0.79 -8.68 -10.41
CA CYS A 29 -0.09 -9.82 -10.16
C CYS A 29 0.08 -10.37 -8.75
N SER A 30 1.33 -10.58 -8.32
CA SER A 30 1.66 -11.10 -6.98
C SER A 30 1.24 -10.13 -5.87
N HIS A 31 1.36 -8.82 -6.10
CA HIS A 31 1.04 -7.78 -5.11
C HIS A 31 -0.38 -7.22 -5.24
N ARG A 32 -1.26 -7.88 -6.00
CA ARG A 32 -2.63 -7.39 -6.23
C ARG A 32 -3.42 -7.22 -4.93
N SER A 33 -3.19 -8.08 -3.94
CA SER A 33 -3.79 -8.03 -2.60
C SER A 33 -2.88 -7.40 -1.55
N LEU A 34 -1.68 -6.94 -1.93
CA LEU A 34 -0.64 -6.43 -1.03
C LEU A 34 -0.20 -5.03 -1.51
N PRO A 35 -1.11 -4.03 -1.52
CA PRO A 35 -0.83 -2.70 -2.06
C PRO A 35 0.15 -1.88 -1.21
N LEU A 36 0.48 -2.34 0.00
CA LEU A 36 1.32 -1.64 0.99
C LEU A 36 2.74 -2.21 1.07
N HIS A 37 3.17 -2.99 0.07
CA HIS A 37 4.53 -3.50 0.01
C HIS A 37 5.43 -2.52 -0.77
N SER A 38 6.64 -2.32 -0.26
CA SER A 38 7.69 -1.51 -0.85
C SER A 38 8.40 -2.27 -1.96
N ILE A 39 8.41 -1.68 -3.15
CA ILE A 39 9.03 -2.26 -4.35
C ILE A 39 10.29 -1.47 -4.70
N GLU A 40 11.27 -2.17 -5.23
CA GLU A 40 12.50 -1.59 -5.76
C GLU A 40 12.68 -2.01 -7.22
N LYS A 41 13.19 -1.09 -8.04
CA LYS A 41 13.54 -1.31 -9.44
C LYS A 41 15.06 -1.21 -9.60
N TRP A 42 15.64 -2.15 -10.33
CA TRP A 42 17.03 -2.08 -10.79
C TRP A 42 17.15 -1.08 -11.94
N ASP A 43 17.94 -0.02 -11.76
CA ASP A 43 18.19 0.98 -12.79
C ASP A 43 19.49 0.71 -13.60
N GLY A 44 20.23 -0.34 -13.25
CA GLY A 44 21.49 -0.72 -13.88
C GLY A 44 22.70 -0.61 -12.95
N SER A 45 22.62 0.25 -11.94
CA SER A 45 23.68 0.45 -10.93
C SER A 45 23.21 0.12 -9.51
N HIS A 46 22.05 0.63 -9.12
CA HIS A 46 21.47 0.45 -7.80
C HIS A 46 19.97 0.18 -7.91
N PHE A 47 19.40 -0.25 -6.77
CA PHE A 47 17.96 -0.37 -6.61
C PHE A 47 17.39 0.97 -6.17
N ILE A 48 16.42 1.47 -6.94
CA ILE A 48 15.64 2.65 -6.58
C ILE A 48 14.27 2.21 -6.08
N GLN A 49 13.77 2.86 -5.03
CA GLN A 49 12.43 2.61 -4.53
C GLN A 49 11.39 3.11 -5.54
N VAL A 50 10.37 2.30 -5.78
CA VAL A 50 9.25 2.62 -6.66
C VAL A 50 7.95 2.20 -5.98
N SER A 51 6.92 3.02 -6.10
CA SER A 51 5.60 2.69 -5.53
C SER A 51 4.83 1.75 -6.47
N LEU A 52 4.01 0.86 -5.91
CA LEU A 52 3.07 0.05 -6.70
C LEU A 52 2.07 0.94 -7.47
N HIS A 53 1.72 2.10 -6.92
CA HIS A 53 0.97 3.15 -7.61
C HIS A 53 1.62 3.57 -8.93
N SER A 54 2.92 3.92 -8.90
CA SER A 54 3.66 4.33 -10.11
C SER A 54 3.75 3.24 -11.18
N LEU A 55 3.71 1.96 -10.76
CA LEU A 55 3.68 0.81 -11.66
C LEU A 55 2.29 0.53 -12.25
N GLY A 56 1.26 1.22 -11.77
CA GLY A 56 -0.12 1.11 -12.25
C GLY A 56 -1.02 0.20 -11.42
N LEU A 57 -0.63 -0.17 -10.19
CA LEU A 57 -1.49 -0.97 -9.33
C LEU A 57 -2.70 -0.16 -8.87
N LYS A 58 -3.90 -0.71 -9.14
CA LYS A 58 -5.16 -0.17 -8.62
C LYS A 58 -5.75 -1.15 -7.63
N TYR A 59 -5.95 -0.69 -6.39
CA TYR A 59 -6.53 -1.47 -5.32
C TYR A 59 -8.04 -1.22 -5.25
N GLN A 60 -8.83 -2.27 -5.47
CA GLN A 60 -10.28 -2.18 -5.51
C GLN A 60 -10.86 -2.60 -4.16
N LEU A 61 -11.77 -1.77 -3.61
CA LEU A 61 -12.46 -2.02 -2.35
C LEU A 61 -13.89 -2.51 -2.56
N GLY A 62 -14.49 -3.05 -1.49
CA GLY A 62 -15.91 -3.41 -1.43
C GLY A 62 -16.31 -4.76 -2.04
N HIS A 63 -15.35 -5.55 -2.52
CA HIS A 63 -15.56 -6.92 -3.02
C HIS A 63 -14.54 -7.88 -2.41
N LEU A 64 -14.84 -9.19 -2.50
CA LEU A 64 -13.92 -10.22 -2.02
C LEU A 64 -12.59 -10.20 -2.81
N PRO A 65 -11.47 -10.59 -2.20
CA PRO A 65 -10.18 -10.67 -2.89
C PRO A 65 -10.28 -11.52 -4.17
N GLY A 66 -9.91 -10.95 -5.30
CA GLY A 66 -9.93 -11.62 -6.61
C GLY A 66 -11.15 -11.32 -7.48
N GLU A 67 -12.23 -10.78 -6.91
CA GLU A 67 -13.36 -10.28 -7.69
C GLU A 67 -13.03 -8.93 -8.33
N TYR A 68 -13.47 -8.74 -9.58
CA TYR A 68 -13.33 -7.47 -10.29
C TYR A 68 -14.70 -6.81 -10.44
N CYS A 69 -14.79 -5.54 -10.07
CA CYS A 69 -16.00 -4.75 -10.22
C CYS A 69 -15.86 -3.80 -11.40
N ASN A 70 -16.85 -3.80 -12.28
CA ASN A 70 -16.94 -2.85 -13.39
C ASN A 70 -17.53 -1.49 -12.95
N HIS A 71 -18.20 -1.46 -11.79
CA HIS A 71 -18.89 -0.28 -11.27
C HIS A 71 -18.08 0.35 -10.13
N VAL A 72 -17.00 1.03 -10.49
CA VAL A 72 -16.06 1.64 -9.54
C VAL A 72 -16.03 3.16 -9.65
N THR A 73 -15.71 3.82 -8.54
CA THR A 73 -15.38 5.25 -8.49
C THR A 73 -13.96 5.40 -7.96
N PRO A 74 -13.06 6.07 -8.68
CA PRO A 74 -11.69 6.29 -8.19
C PRO A 74 -11.73 7.17 -6.94
N ALA A 75 -10.82 6.90 -6.00
CA ALA A 75 -10.53 7.80 -4.90
C ALA A 75 -9.72 9.02 -5.39
N HIS A 76 -9.28 9.85 -4.44
CA HIS A 76 -8.33 10.92 -4.72
C HIS A 76 -7.05 10.37 -5.39
N THR A 77 -6.45 11.13 -6.31
CA THR A 77 -5.26 10.67 -7.06
C THR A 77 -4.06 10.44 -6.16
N ASN A 78 -3.90 11.29 -5.15
CA ASN A 78 -2.79 11.27 -4.21
C ASN A 78 -3.32 10.71 -2.88
N PHE A 79 -3.65 9.43 -2.85
CA PHE A 79 -4.13 8.77 -1.64
C PHE A 79 -2.97 8.08 -0.94
N HIS A 80 -2.73 8.42 0.33
CA HIS A 80 -1.66 7.85 1.13
C HIS A 80 -2.18 6.90 2.20
N VAL A 81 -1.54 5.75 2.34
CA VAL A 81 -1.80 4.79 3.41
C VAL A 81 -0.60 4.69 4.32
N ILE A 82 -0.80 5.00 5.60
CA ILE A 82 0.22 4.87 6.64
C ILE A 82 0.23 3.42 7.12
N HIS A 83 1.36 2.75 6.93
CA HIS A 83 1.59 1.38 7.35
C HIS A 83 2.86 1.27 8.21
N SER A 84 3.04 0.13 8.88
CA SER A 84 4.19 -0.10 9.77
C SER A 84 5.53 -0.17 9.04
N ASN A 85 5.52 -0.43 7.73
CA ASN A 85 6.72 -0.47 6.88
C ASN A 85 6.93 0.84 6.09
N GLY A 86 6.17 1.90 6.38
CA GLY A 86 6.28 3.20 5.72
C GLY A 86 4.95 3.77 5.24
N ILE A 87 5.04 4.87 4.50
CA ILE A 87 3.92 5.62 3.93
C ILE A 87 3.83 5.30 2.44
N HIS A 88 2.68 4.77 2.01
CA HIS A 88 2.49 4.28 0.66
C HIS A 88 1.52 5.15 -0.11
N GLU A 89 1.89 5.54 -1.32
CA GLU A 89 0.94 6.07 -2.29
C GLU A 89 0.20 4.91 -2.97
N VAL A 90 -1.14 4.96 -2.97
CA VAL A 90 -2.00 3.88 -3.47
C VAL A 90 -3.13 4.44 -4.32
N SER A 91 -3.36 3.89 -5.51
CA SER A 91 -4.60 4.17 -6.26
C SER A 91 -5.74 3.29 -5.77
N ILE A 92 -6.72 3.90 -5.11
CA ILE A 92 -7.92 3.21 -4.62
C ILE A 92 -9.08 3.37 -5.61
N ALA A 93 -9.85 2.30 -5.78
CA ALA A 93 -11.12 2.30 -6.49
C ALA A 93 -12.24 1.79 -5.56
N TYR A 94 -13.18 2.66 -5.20
CA TYR A 94 -14.36 2.31 -4.42
C TYR A 94 -15.38 1.58 -5.28
N CYS A 95 -16.00 0.55 -4.72
CA CYS A 95 -17.12 -0.10 -5.39
C CYS A 95 -18.42 0.70 -5.19
N ARG A 96 -19.28 0.70 -6.21
CA ARG A 96 -20.61 1.33 -6.22
C ARG A 96 -21.73 0.36 -6.64
N CYS A 97 -21.51 -0.93 -6.50
CA CYS A 97 -22.56 -1.94 -6.67
C CYS A 97 -23.71 -1.73 -5.66
N ILE A 98 -24.91 -2.19 -6.04
CA ILE A 98 -26.09 -2.13 -5.19
C ILE A 98 -25.84 -3.00 -3.94
N GLY A 99 -26.06 -2.43 -2.75
CA GLY A 99 -25.88 -3.13 -1.47
C GLY A 99 -24.49 -3.01 -0.86
N VAL A 100 -23.52 -2.40 -1.56
CA VAL A 100 -22.17 -2.13 -1.02
C VAL A 100 -22.21 -0.90 -0.10
N PRO A 101 -21.48 -0.93 1.03
CA PRO A 101 -21.49 0.19 1.97
C PRO A 101 -20.78 1.43 1.43
N GLN A 102 -20.95 2.57 2.11
CA GLN A 102 -20.32 3.85 1.75
C GLN A 102 -18.79 3.78 1.76
N HIS A 103 -18.11 4.72 1.07
CA HIS A 103 -16.64 4.71 0.86
C HIS A 103 -15.83 4.54 2.16
N TYR A 104 -16.19 5.24 3.23
CA TYR A 104 -15.47 5.15 4.51
C TYR A 104 -15.60 3.75 5.15
N LYS A 105 -16.76 3.10 5.02
CA LYS A 105 -16.98 1.74 5.53
C LYS A 105 -16.16 0.73 4.74
N GLN A 106 -16.06 0.89 3.42
CA GLN A 106 -15.22 0.03 2.57
C GLN A 106 -13.74 0.10 2.98
N LEU A 107 -13.24 1.26 3.42
CA LEU A 107 -11.90 1.39 4.01
C LEU A 107 -11.80 0.66 5.35
N LEU A 108 -12.79 0.82 6.22
CA LEU A 108 -12.80 0.14 7.52
C LEU A 108 -12.88 -1.38 7.40
N GLU A 109 -13.58 -1.90 6.39
CA GLU A 109 -13.65 -3.35 6.10
C GLU A 109 -12.29 -3.96 5.77
N VAL A 110 -11.39 -3.19 5.14
CA VAL A 110 -9.99 -3.60 4.90
C VAL A 110 -9.04 -3.20 6.03
N GLY A 111 -9.59 -2.69 7.14
CA GLY A 111 -8.81 -2.27 8.31
C GLY A 111 -8.04 -0.96 8.10
N TRP A 112 -8.49 -0.10 7.19
CA TRP A 112 -7.90 1.21 6.95
C TRP A 112 -8.79 2.30 7.57
N TRP A 113 -8.23 3.02 8.54
CA TRP A 113 -8.90 4.10 9.24
C TRP A 113 -8.64 5.42 8.53
N PRO A 114 -9.67 6.04 7.94
CA PRO A 114 -9.49 7.31 7.25
C PRO A 114 -9.19 8.43 8.25
N ALA A 115 -8.30 9.35 7.87
CA ALA A 115 -7.98 10.53 8.69
C ALA A 115 -9.15 11.54 8.74
N THR A 116 -9.99 11.58 7.69
CA THR A 116 -11.17 12.45 7.59
C THR A 116 -12.40 11.66 7.17
N GLY A 117 -13.59 12.10 7.62
CA GLY A 117 -14.84 11.40 7.33
C GLY A 117 -15.36 11.60 5.90
N GLN A 118 -15.13 12.76 5.29
CA GLN A 118 -15.49 13.07 3.90
C GLN A 118 -14.22 13.01 3.05
N GLU A 119 -14.30 12.28 1.92
CA GLU A 119 -13.25 12.13 0.90
C GLU A 119 -11.82 12.07 1.48
N PRO A 120 -11.49 11.00 2.20
CA PRO A 120 -10.15 10.87 2.78
C PRO A 120 -9.09 10.87 1.70
N GLN A 121 -8.04 11.66 1.92
CA GLN A 121 -6.79 11.59 1.16
C GLN A 121 -5.75 10.70 1.86
N THR A 122 -5.94 10.44 3.15
CA THR A 122 -5.03 9.65 3.97
C THR A 122 -5.80 8.65 4.82
N ALA A 123 -5.28 7.43 4.92
CA ALA A 123 -5.74 6.43 5.87
C ALA A 123 -4.57 5.78 6.61
N ALA A 124 -4.81 5.33 7.83
CA ALA A 124 -3.86 4.56 8.62
C ALA A 124 -4.35 3.12 8.77
N THR A 125 -3.46 2.14 8.63
CA THR A 125 -3.81 0.75 8.91
C THR A 125 -4.09 0.52 10.40
N VAL A 126 -5.00 -0.40 10.75
CA VAL A 126 -5.21 -0.81 12.16
C VAL A 126 -3.88 -1.21 12.81
N ASN A 127 -3.03 -1.94 12.09
CA ASN A 127 -1.73 -2.38 12.59
C ASN A 127 -0.83 -1.22 12.99
N VAL A 128 -0.76 -0.14 12.19
CA VAL A 128 0.09 1.01 12.54
C VAL A 128 -0.48 1.77 13.75
N LEU A 129 -1.81 1.87 13.87
CA LEU A 129 -2.45 2.49 15.02
C LEU A 129 -2.21 1.68 16.31
N GLN A 130 -2.28 0.35 16.24
CA GLN A 130 -1.96 -0.53 17.37
C GLN A 130 -0.47 -0.43 17.75
N CYS A 131 0.42 -0.41 16.77
CA CYS A 131 1.86 -0.23 16.99
C CYS A 131 2.13 1.11 17.69
N PHE A 132 1.56 2.21 17.19
CA PHE A 132 1.68 3.52 17.81
C PHE A 132 1.13 3.52 19.24
N HIS A 133 -0.03 2.91 19.48
CA HIS A 133 -0.63 2.86 20.82
C HIS A 133 0.30 2.18 21.84
N VAL A 134 0.89 1.05 21.49
CA VAL A 134 1.84 0.33 22.36
C VAL A 134 3.11 1.16 22.59
N LEU A 135 3.68 1.74 21.53
CA LEU A 135 4.91 2.55 21.63
C LEU A 135 4.70 3.85 22.41
N ASN A 136 3.53 4.47 22.27
CA ASN A 136 3.16 5.65 23.04
C ASN A 136 2.99 5.31 24.52
N LEU A 137 2.31 4.20 24.84
CA LEU A 137 2.11 3.76 26.22
C LEU A 137 3.40 3.32 26.92
N CYS A 138 4.26 2.57 26.24
CA CYS A 138 5.47 2.00 26.84
C CYS A 138 6.67 2.95 26.79
N GLY A 139 6.81 3.70 25.70
CA GLY A 139 8.00 4.51 25.41
C GLY A 139 7.76 6.02 25.44
N HIS A 140 6.53 6.47 25.69
CA HIS A 140 6.15 7.89 25.64
C HIS A 140 6.53 8.58 24.31
N ILE A 141 6.57 7.82 23.22
CA ILE A 141 6.90 8.35 21.89
C ILE A 141 5.78 9.30 21.45
N SER A 142 6.15 10.51 21.06
CA SER A 142 5.20 11.48 20.54
C SER A 142 4.66 11.04 19.17
N PRO A 143 3.42 11.41 18.80
CA PRO A 143 2.89 11.13 17.46
C PRO A 143 3.79 11.64 16.33
N THR A 144 4.46 12.78 16.54
CA THR A 144 5.36 13.40 15.56
C THR A 144 6.61 12.57 15.33
N ASP A 145 7.27 12.10 16.41
CA ASP A 145 8.50 11.29 16.28
C ASP A 145 8.20 9.94 15.63
N PHE A 146 7.04 9.35 15.96
CA PHE A 146 6.59 8.11 15.34
C PHE A 146 6.33 8.29 13.83
N TYR A 147 5.66 9.39 13.45
CA TYR A 147 5.42 9.69 12.03
C TYR A 147 6.73 9.94 11.28
N GLN A 148 7.66 10.72 11.84
CA GLN A 148 8.98 10.96 11.25
C GLN A 148 9.76 9.65 11.08
N SER A 149 9.66 8.72 12.03
CA SER A 149 10.27 7.39 11.91
C SER A 149 9.74 6.63 10.68
N LEU A 150 8.44 6.75 10.38
CA LEU A 150 7.84 6.16 9.18
C LEU A 150 8.30 6.85 7.89
N GLU A 151 8.50 8.18 7.92
CA GLU A 151 9.07 8.92 6.78
C GLU A 151 10.49 8.46 6.47
N GLU A 152 11.34 8.29 7.49
CA GLU A 152 12.71 7.77 7.32
C GLU A 152 12.73 6.35 6.75
N ILE A 153 11.83 5.47 7.23
CA ILE A 153 11.66 4.12 6.65
C ILE A 153 11.24 4.21 5.17
N THR A 154 10.38 5.16 4.83
CA THR A 154 9.87 5.35 3.46
C THR A 154 10.94 5.89 2.52
N ASN A 155 11.81 6.78 3.00
CA ASN A 155 12.88 7.38 2.20
C ASN A 155 14.10 6.45 2.04
N GLY A 156 14.16 5.36 2.82
CA GLY A 156 15.24 4.39 2.74
C GLY A 156 16.56 4.90 3.32
N THR A 157 16.51 5.86 4.25
CA THR A 157 17.69 6.44 4.92
C THR A 157 18.26 5.58 6.05
N GLY A 158 17.80 4.32 6.20
CA GLY A 158 18.20 3.38 7.26
C GLY A 158 18.78 2.08 6.74
#